data_AF-A0AAN6Q778-F1
#
_entry.id   AF-A0AAN6Q778-F1
#
_cell.length_a   1.000
_cell.length_b   1.000
_cell.length_c   1.000
_cell.angle_alpha   90.00
_cell.angle_beta   90.00
_cell.angle_gamma   90.00
#
_symmetry.space_group_name_H-M   'P 1'
#
loop_
_entity.id
_entity.type
_entity.pdbx_description
1 polymer ?
#
loop_
_entity_poly.entity_id
_entity_poly.type
_entity_poly.pdbx_seq_one_letter_code
_entity_poly.pdbx_strand_id
1 'polypeptide(L)'
;MNLLPAIVTSADLSSIRSRPQLPANTWYLIASVTLSQLNRLDEVSKVYQHALRHGPDGTVPSQDEKLRVSRRIREALIKAVAISGVPRTINTLLELKKVTPEELLDEPDAFSPTGRRADMYDTPASQIILRGQTFFEAIYGKITRRVVGQMDRSGTEDLGLLARLMNGYVLSNTSVLSPAETSFVMIAGLIHQDVNPQLKGHLRGALNGGATVEEVRAVRHVVVELCHLAGMKMLDASAPAGFAWRCEVADL
;
A
#
# COMPACT_ATOMS: atom_id res chain seq x y z
N MET A 1 20.89 -10.60 17.90
CA MET A 1 20.69 -9.51 16.92
C MET A 1 20.49 -8.23 17.71
N ASN A 2 21.24 -7.17 17.41
CA ASN A 2 21.00 -5.87 18.02
C ASN A 2 19.61 -5.38 17.60
N LEU A 3 18.79 -4.95 18.55
CA LEU A 3 17.49 -4.33 18.27
C LEU A 3 17.73 -3.07 17.44
N LEU A 4 17.06 -2.96 16.30
CA LEU A 4 17.08 -1.73 15.50
C LEU A 4 16.46 -0.58 16.33
N PRO A 5 16.95 0.66 16.19
CA PRO A 5 16.32 1.82 16.82
C PRO A 5 14.85 1.92 16.41
N ALA A 6 13.95 2.16 17.36
CA ALA A 6 12.53 2.32 17.06
C ALA A 6 12.30 3.54 16.15
N ILE A 7 11.43 3.41 15.15
CA ILE A 7 11.02 4.52 14.27
C ILE A 7 9.73 5.16 14.76
N VAL A 8 8.72 4.33 15.08
CA VAL A 8 7.42 4.82 15.53
C VAL A 8 7.22 4.49 17.00
N THR A 9 6.76 5.48 17.76
CA THR A 9 6.27 5.32 19.13
C THR A 9 4.76 5.12 19.13
N SER A 10 4.20 4.68 20.26
CA SER A 10 2.74 4.63 20.43
C SER A 10 2.07 6.01 20.30
N ALA A 11 2.78 7.09 20.64
CA ALA A 11 2.29 8.45 20.47
C ALA A 11 2.22 8.84 18.99
N ASP A 12 3.24 8.49 18.20
CA ASP A 12 3.24 8.73 16.75
C ASP A 12 2.10 7.98 16.07
N LEU A 13 1.89 6.70 16.42
CA LEU A 13 0.79 5.91 15.88
C LEU A 13 -0.59 6.47 16.28
N SER A 14 -0.71 7.00 17.50
CA SER A 14 -1.94 7.65 17.96
C SER A 14 -2.20 8.95 17.19
N SER A 15 -1.17 9.78 16.99
CA SER A 15 -1.22 11.02 16.21
C SER A 15 -1.62 10.77 14.75
N ILE A 16 -0.99 9.77 14.11
CA ILE A 16 -1.30 9.35 12.75
C ILE A 16 -2.75 8.85 12.64
N ARG A 17 -3.20 8.02 13.60
CA ARG A 17 -4.57 7.51 13.63
C ARG A 17 -5.62 8.61 13.76
N SER A 18 -5.36 9.63 14.58
CA SER A 18 -6.28 10.76 14.80
C SER A 18 -6.10 11.91 13.81
N ARG A 19 -5.32 11.73 12.74
CA ARG A 19 -5.02 12.81 11.80
C ARG A 19 -6.30 13.32 11.13
N PRO A 20 -6.55 14.65 11.15
CA PRO A 20 -7.67 15.24 10.42
C PRO A 20 -7.62 14.91 8.94
N GLN A 21 -8.78 14.69 8.33
CA GLN A 21 -8.96 14.37 6.91
C GLN A 21 -8.32 13.05 6.46
N LEU A 22 -7.66 12.29 7.34
CA LEU A 22 -7.24 10.94 6.99
C LEU A 22 -8.47 10.03 6.98
N PRO A 23 -8.74 9.28 5.90
CA PRO A 23 -9.90 8.40 5.85
C PRO A 23 -9.87 7.39 7.00
N ALA A 24 -11.01 7.22 7.66
CA ALA A 24 -11.13 6.29 8.78
C ALA A 24 -10.65 4.88 8.40
N ASN A 25 -9.95 4.21 9.32
CA ASN A 25 -9.45 2.85 9.13
C ASN A 25 -8.48 2.66 7.94
N THR A 26 -7.78 3.70 7.50
CA THR A 26 -6.73 3.58 6.45
C THR A 26 -5.31 3.80 6.98
N TRP A 27 -5.16 4.44 8.13
CA TRP A 27 -3.87 4.79 8.72
C TRP A 27 -2.91 3.59 8.84
N TYR A 28 -3.44 2.43 9.25
CA TYR A 28 -2.64 1.21 9.44
C TYR A 28 -2.22 0.58 8.11
N LEU A 29 -2.94 0.83 7.00
CA LEU A 29 -2.54 0.40 5.66
C LEU A 29 -1.32 1.20 5.21
N ILE A 30 -1.45 2.52 5.33
CA ILE A 30 -0.44 3.49 4.90
C ILE A 30 0.84 3.29 5.71
N ALA A 31 0.72 3.17 7.03
CA ALA A 31 1.86 2.95 7.92
C ALA A 31 2.53 1.59 7.67
N SER A 32 1.76 0.50 7.57
CA SER A 32 2.32 -0.84 7.35
C SER A 32 3.05 -0.94 6.02
N VAL A 33 2.47 -0.39 4.95
CA VAL A 33 3.09 -0.39 3.62
C VAL A 33 4.37 0.43 3.66
N THR A 34 4.32 1.67 4.13
CA THR A 34 5.50 2.55 4.21
C THR A 34 6.62 1.88 5.00
N LEU A 35 6.37 1.41 6.21
CA LEU A 35 7.39 0.78 7.06
C LEU A 35 7.93 -0.53 6.48
N SER A 36 7.09 -1.34 5.83
CA SER A 36 7.53 -2.51 5.08
C SER A 36 8.53 -2.12 3.99
N GLN A 37 8.25 -1.05 3.25
CA GLN A 37 9.12 -0.56 2.19
C GLN A 37 10.45 0.01 2.69
N LEU A 38 10.44 0.63 3.87
CA LEU A 38 11.65 1.09 4.55
C LEU A 38 12.44 -0.07 5.21
N ASN A 39 12.04 -1.32 4.97
CA ASN A 39 12.64 -2.53 5.52
C ASN A 39 12.54 -2.64 7.05
N ARG A 40 11.43 -2.17 7.62
CA ARG A 40 11.19 -2.09 9.08
C ARG A 40 10.02 -2.95 9.49
N LEU A 41 10.20 -4.25 9.27
CA LEU A 41 9.20 -5.29 9.54
C LEU A 41 8.82 -5.33 11.03
N ASP A 42 9.78 -5.05 11.90
CA ASP A 42 9.58 -4.90 13.34
C ASP A 42 8.58 -3.78 13.68
N GLU A 43 8.58 -2.69 12.92
CA GLU A 43 7.65 -1.58 13.10
C GLU A 43 6.25 -1.90 12.54
N VAL A 44 6.15 -2.71 11.49
CA VAL A 44 4.85 -3.21 10.97
C VAL A 44 4.11 -4.00 12.04
N SER A 45 4.82 -4.83 12.81
CA SER A 45 4.24 -5.55 13.96
C SER A 45 3.70 -4.59 15.03
N LYS A 46 4.35 -3.46 15.28
CA LYS A 46 3.87 -2.44 16.24
C LYS A 46 2.61 -1.74 15.73
N VAL A 47 2.57 -1.37 14.45
CA VAL A 47 1.36 -0.82 13.79
C VAL A 47 0.19 -1.78 13.95
N TYR A 48 0.41 -3.05 13.64
CA TYR A 48 -0.62 -4.09 13.74
C TYR A 48 -1.16 -4.23 15.16
N GLN A 49 -0.28 -4.40 16.15
CA GLN A 49 -0.69 -4.52 17.55
C GLN A 49 -1.41 -3.26 18.05
N HIS A 50 -0.98 -2.07 17.62
CA HIS A 50 -1.65 -0.83 17.97
C HIS A 50 -3.07 -0.79 17.40
N ALA A 51 -3.26 -1.20 16.14
CA ALA A 51 -4.56 -1.26 15.48
C ALA A 51 -5.51 -2.30 16.12
N LEU A 52 -4.98 -3.40 16.66
CA LEU A 52 -5.80 -4.39 17.39
C LEU A 52 -6.21 -3.93 18.80
N ARG A 53 -5.54 -2.92 19.35
CA ARG A 53 -5.83 -2.37 20.69
C ARG A 53 -6.66 -1.09 20.66
N HIS A 54 -6.59 -0.34 19.55
CA HIS A 54 -7.20 0.98 19.43
C HIS A 54 -8.06 1.06 18.16
N GLY A 55 -9.36 0.84 18.33
CA GLY A 55 -10.39 0.98 17.31
C GLY A 55 -10.63 2.43 16.89
N PRO A 56 -11.64 2.67 16.03
CA PRO A 56 -11.91 3.99 15.46
C PRO A 56 -12.09 5.08 16.52
N ASP A 57 -12.84 4.78 17.57
CA ASP A 57 -13.18 5.73 18.64
C ASP A 57 -12.25 5.66 19.85
N GLY A 58 -11.10 4.96 19.73
CA GLY A 58 -10.18 4.74 20.85
C GLY A 58 -10.57 3.60 21.79
N THR A 59 -11.68 2.92 21.54
CA THR A 59 -12.10 1.70 22.24
C THR A 59 -11.33 0.48 21.73
N VAL A 60 -11.39 -0.63 22.46
CA VAL A 60 -10.83 -1.91 21.97
C VAL A 60 -11.73 -2.43 20.84
N PRO A 61 -11.20 -2.73 19.64
CA PRO A 61 -12.01 -3.26 18.55
C PRO A 61 -12.64 -4.61 18.89
N SER A 62 -13.83 -4.85 18.36
CA SER A 62 -14.49 -6.16 18.37
C SER A 62 -13.69 -7.20 17.60
N GLN A 63 -14.04 -8.48 17.77
CA GLN A 63 -13.36 -9.58 17.08
C GLN A 63 -13.45 -9.45 15.54
N ASP A 64 -14.61 -9.07 15.02
CA ASP A 64 -14.82 -8.88 13.59
C ASP A 64 -14.01 -7.70 13.04
N GLU A 65 -13.88 -6.63 13.81
CA GLU A 65 -13.03 -5.49 13.46
C GLU A 65 -11.55 -5.87 13.45
N LYS A 66 -11.09 -6.65 14.43
CA LYS A 66 -9.71 -7.18 14.45
C LYS A 66 -9.43 -8.07 13.24
N LEU A 67 -10.37 -8.93 12.86
CA LEU A 67 -10.25 -9.78 11.66
C LEU A 67 -10.22 -8.92 10.39
N ARG A 68 -11.08 -7.90 10.31
CA ARG A 68 -11.10 -6.94 9.20
C ARG A 68 -9.78 -6.16 9.08
N VAL A 69 -9.24 -5.65 10.18
CA VAL A 69 -7.93 -4.97 10.22
C VAL A 69 -6.82 -5.90 9.72
N SER A 70 -6.81 -7.14 10.22
CA SER A 70 -5.80 -8.15 9.84
C SER A 70 -5.81 -8.43 8.35
N ARG A 71 -6.99 -8.70 7.78
CA ARG A 71 -7.14 -8.95 6.34
C ARG A 71 -6.81 -7.73 5.49
N ARG A 72 -7.19 -6.53 5.93
CA ARG A 72 -6.89 -5.28 5.20
C ARG A 72 -5.39 -4.95 5.19
N ILE A 73 -4.67 -5.16 6.29
CA ILE A 73 -3.19 -5.00 6.31
C ILE A 73 -2.52 -6.01 5.39
N ARG A 74 -2.90 -7.30 5.47
CA ARG A 74 -2.39 -8.33 4.56
C ARG A 74 -2.64 -7.96 3.10
N GLU A 75 -3.84 -7.50 2.79
CA GLU A 75 -4.21 -7.06 1.44
C GLU A 75 -3.36 -5.88 0.94
N ALA A 76 -3.15 -4.86 1.79
CA ALA A 76 -2.31 -3.72 1.43
C ALA A 76 -0.86 -4.14 1.15
N LEU A 77 -0.29 -5.05 1.96
CA LEU A 77 1.06 -5.58 1.76
C LEU A 77 1.16 -6.44 0.50
N ILE A 78 0.13 -7.23 0.17
CA ILE A 78 0.06 -7.98 -1.08
C ILE A 78 -0.04 -7.04 -2.29
N LYS A 79 -0.89 -6.01 -2.23
CA LYS A 79 -1.01 -5.02 -3.32
C LYS A 79 0.30 -4.25 -3.53
N ALA A 80 1.04 -3.96 -2.47
CA ALA A 80 2.33 -3.30 -2.53
C ALA A 80 3.41 -4.12 -3.29
N VAL A 81 3.21 -5.42 -3.57
CA VAL A 81 4.13 -6.23 -4.39
C VAL A 81 4.38 -5.57 -5.76
N ALA A 82 3.37 -4.92 -6.33
CA ALA A 82 3.46 -4.26 -7.63
C ALA A 82 4.56 -3.18 -7.70
N ILE A 83 4.99 -2.65 -6.55
CA ILE A 83 5.97 -1.56 -6.45
C ILE A 83 7.17 -1.93 -5.56
N SER A 84 7.19 -3.11 -4.95
CA SER A 84 8.20 -3.49 -3.96
C SER A 84 8.79 -4.87 -4.11
N GLY A 85 8.18 -5.69 -4.96
CA GLY A 85 8.62 -7.06 -5.21
C GLY A 85 8.17 -8.05 -4.15
N VAL A 86 8.10 -9.31 -4.59
CA VAL A 86 7.62 -10.45 -3.79
C VAL A 86 8.47 -10.73 -2.54
N PRO A 87 9.83 -10.71 -2.59
CA PRO A 87 10.64 -11.11 -1.43
C PRO A 87 10.40 -10.26 -0.17
N ARG A 88 10.23 -8.94 -0.35
CA ARG A 88 9.96 -8.02 0.75
C ARG A 88 8.60 -8.31 1.38
N THR A 89 7.56 -8.46 0.57
CA THR A 89 6.22 -8.80 1.04
C THR A 89 6.19 -10.14 1.76
N ILE A 90 6.91 -11.16 1.28
CA ILE A 90 7.04 -12.46 1.97
C ILE A 90 7.59 -12.25 3.38
N ASN A 91 8.75 -11.59 3.50
CA ASN A 91 9.37 -11.39 4.81
C ASN A 91 8.44 -10.62 5.76
N THR A 92 7.82 -9.53 5.29
CA THR A 92 6.90 -8.74 6.12
C THR A 92 5.69 -9.55 6.58
N LEU A 93 5.05 -10.31 5.69
CA LEU A 93 3.89 -11.12 6.06
C LEU A 93 4.25 -12.26 7.02
N LEU A 94 5.42 -12.87 6.87
CA LEU A 94 5.90 -13.90 7.78
C LEU A 94 6.23 -13.34 9.17
N GLU A 95 6.84 -12.15 9.27
CA GLU A 95 7.02 -11.47 10.56
C GLU A 95 5.69 -11.06 11.19
N LEU A 96 4.75 -10.54 10.39
CA LEU A 96 3.41 -10.19 10.86
C LEU A 96 2.67 -11.42 11.41
N LYS A 97 2.80 -12.59 10.76
CA LYS A 97 2.20 -13.85 11.22
C LYS A 97 2.60 -14.19 12.66
N LYS A 98 3.87 -13.96 13.04
CA LYS A 98 4.39 -14.29 14.39
C LYS A 98 3.66 -13.54 15.52
N VAL A 99 3.08 -12.38 15.22
CA VAL A 99 2.35 -11.55 16.18
C VAL A 99 0.85 -11.54 15.94
N THR A 100 0.36 -12.33 14.98
CA THR A 100 -1.07 -12.44 14.67
C THR A 100 -1.69 -13.55 15.53
N PRO A 101 -2.72 -13.23 16.34
CA PRO A 101 -3.49 -14.23 17.06
C PRO A 101 -4.04 -15.31 16.12
N GLU A 102 -4.09 -16.56 16.57
CA GLU A 102 -4.47 -17.72 15.76
C GLU A 102 -5.87 -17.55 15.16
N GLU A 103 -6.81 -17.01 15.95
CA GLU A 103 -8.18 -16.75 15.54
C GLU A 103 -8.33 -15.63 14.49
N LEU A 104 -7.25 -14.92 14.14
CA LEU A 104 -7.20 -13.89 13.10
C LEU A 104 -6.40 -14.31 11.85
N LEU A 105 -5.86 -15.54 11.85
CA LEU A 105 -5.18 -16.12 10.69
C LEU A 105 -6.20 -16.64 9.67
N ASP A 106 -5.87 -16.48 8.39
CA ASP A 106 -6.56 -17.21 7.33
C ASP A 106 -5.78 -18.50 7.08
N GLU A 107 -6.47 -19.65 7.05
CA GLU A 107 -5.86 -20.95 6.78
C GLU A 107 -5.71 -21.21 5.27
N PRO A 108 -4.70 -21.99 4.85
CA PRO A 108 -4.62 -22.47 3.47
C PRO A 108 -5.91 -23.17 3.05
N ASP A 109 -6.35 -22.91 1.81
CA ASP A 109 -7.56 -23.47 1.21
C ASP A 109 -8.88 -23.13 1.91
N ALA A 110 -8.85 -22.33 2.99
CA ALA A 110 -10.04 -21.78 3.60
C ALA A 110 -10.62 -20.61 2.79
N PHE A 111 -11.81 -20.17 3.20
CA PHE A 111 -12.44 -18.99 2.62
C PHE A 111 -11.54 -17.75 2.74
N SER A 112 -11.34 -17.06 1.62
CA SER A 112 -10.65 -15.78 1.56
C SER A 112 -11.54 -14.74 0.86
N PRO A 113 -11.76 -13.55 1.46
CA PRO A 113 -12.62 -12.54 0.86
C PRO A 113 -12.09 -11.99 -0.47
N THR A 114 -10.81 -12.20 -0.77
CA THR A 114 -10.23 -11.76 -2.04
C THR A 114 -10.53 -12.74 -3.18
N GLY A 115 -10.83 -14.00 -2.90
CA GLY A 115 -11.07 -15.00 -3.95
C GLY A 115 -9.88 -15.25 -4.88
N ARG A 116 -8.65 -14.84 -4.52
CA ARG A 116 -7.47 -14.95 -5.40
C ARG A 116 -7.15 -16.38 -5.86
N ARG A 117 -7.52 -17.39 -5.07
CA ARG A 117 -7.39 -18.79 -5.47
C ARG A 117 -8.26 -19.07 -6.70
N ALA A 118 -9.52 -18.63 -6.68
CA ALA A 118 -10.40 -18.76 -7.83
C ALA A 118 -9.93 -17.90 -9.02
N ASP A 119 -9.40 -16.68 -8.78
CA ASP A 119 -8.80 -15.88 -9.86
C ASP A 119 -7.65 -16.65 -10.56
N MET A 120 -6.88 -17.46 -9.82
CA MET A 120 -5.72 -18.18 -10.34
C MET A 120 -6.09 -19.48 -11.06
N TYR A 121 -7.04 -20.25 -10.54
CA TYR A 121 -7.29 -21.63 -10.99
C TYR A 121 -8.63 -21.83 -11.71
N ASP A 122 -9.64 -21.01 -11.41
CA ASP A 122 -11.01 -21.26 -11.84
C ASP A 122 -11.54 -20.20 -12.81
N THR A 123 -11.15 -18.93 -12.61
CA THR A 123 -11.63 -17.80 -13.40
C THR A 123 -10.85 -17.68 -14.69
N PRO A 124 -11.50 -17.56 -15.87
CA PRO A 124 -10.80 -17.39 -17.13
C PRO A 124 -9.89 -16.16 -17.09
N ALA A 125 -8.62 -16.32 -17.48
CA ALA A 125 -7.61 -15.26 -17.43
C ALA A 125 -8.06 -13.99 -18.17
N SER A 126 -8.79 -14.12 -19.28
CA SER A 126 -9.34 -12.97 -20.02
C SER A 126 -10.26 -12.08 -19.18
N GLN A 127 -11.03 -12.65 -18.25
CA GLN A 127 -11.90 -11.88 -17.34
C GLN A 127 -11.06 -11.12 -16.30
N ILE A 128 -10.01 -11.75 -15.77
CA ILE A 128 -9.09 -11.11 -14.81
C ILE A 128 -8.32 -9.97 -15.47
N ILE A 129 -7.84 -10.17 -16.70
CA ILE A 129 -7.16 -9.13 -17.46
C ILE A 129 -8.12 -7.99 -17.82
N LEU A 130 -9.37 -8.28 -18.20
CA LEU A 130 -10.38 -7.24 -18.45
C LEU A 130 -10.67 -6.43 -17.19
N ARG A 131 -10.86 -7.08 -16.02
CA ARG A 131 -10.99 -6.41 -14.72
C ARG A 131 -9.80 -5.48 -14.45
N GLY A 132 -8.59 -5.97 -14.70
CA GLY A 132 -7.34 -5.20 -14.61
C GLY A 132 -7.33 -3.95 -15.49
N GLN A 133 -7.72 -4.11 -16.76
CA GLN A 133 -7.79 -3.03 -17.72
C GLN A 133 -8.83 -1.97 -17.30
N THR A 134 -10.05 -2.40 -16.96
CA THR A 134 -11.11 -1.49 -16.50
C THR A 134 -10.69 -0.72 -15.24
N PHE A 135 -10.06 -1.40 -14.29
CA PHE A 135 -9.54 -0.75 -13.09
C PHE A 135 -8.46 0.28 -13.43
N PHE A 136 -7.47 -0.08 -14.26
CA PHE A 136 -6.41 0.83 -14.66
C PHE A 136 -6.96 2.06 -15.41
N GLU A 137 -7.94 1.85 -16.30
CA GLU A 137 -8.64 2.92 -17.00
C GLU A 137 -9.37 3.87 -16.06
N ALA A 138 -10.00 3.35 -15.00
CA ALA A 138 -10.64 4.18 -13.97
C ALA A 138 -9.61 5.00 -13.20
N ILE A 139 -8.47 4.42 -12.81
CA ILE A 139 -7.41 5.12 -12.07
C ILE A 139 -6.74 6.21 -12.91
N TYR A 140 -6.33 5.90 -14.14
CA TYR A 140 -5.56 6.85 -14.97
C TYR A 140 -6.43 7.75 -15.86
N GLY A 141 -7.70 7.40 -16.07
CA GLY A 141 -8.67 8.20 -16.81
C GLY A 141 -8.18 8.63 -18.20
N LYS A 142 -8.18 9.94 -18.45
CA LYS A 142 -7.86 10.51 -19.77
C LYS A 142 -6.44 10.18 -20.27
N ILE A 143 -5.49 9.92 -19.36
CA ILE A 143 -4.09 9.66 -19.74
C ILE A 143 -3.77 8.17 -19.93
N THR A 144 -4.73 7.26 -19.69
CA THR A 144 -4.52 5.81 -19.73
C THR A 144 -3.83 5.34 -21.01
N ARG A 145 -4.36 5.72 -22.19
CA ARG A 145 -3.78 5.31 -23.49
C ARG A 145 -2.33 5.75 -23.65
N ARG A 146 -1.98 6.94 -23.14
CA ARG A 146 -0.61 7.45 -23.19
C ARG A 146 0.32 6.62 -22.31
N VAL A 147 -0.08 6.37 -21.06
CA VAL A 147 0.74 5.63 -20.08
C VAL A 147 0.96 4.19 -20.52
N VAL A 148 -0.10 3.49 -20.93
CA VAL A 148 -0.01 2.12 -21.46
C VAL A 148 0.87 2.08 -22.71
N GLY A 149 0.62 2.98 -23.67
CA GLY A 149 1.42 3.03 -24.88
C GLY A 149 2.90 3.34 -24.65
N GLN A 150 3.25 4.09 -23.61
CA GLN A 150 4.65 4.31 -23.21
C GLN A 150 5.30 3.02 -22.70
N MET A 151 4.58 2.21 -21.92
CA MET A 151 5.09 0.92 -21.44
C MET A 151 5.23 -0.09 -22.58
N ASP A 152 4.22 -0.18 -23.46
CA ASP A 152 4.23 -1.09 -24.62
C ASP A 152 5.36 -0.75 -25.63
N ARG A 153 5.78 0.52 -25.69
CA ARG A 153 6.86 0.99 -26.59
C ARG A 153 8.16 1.29 -25.86
N SER A 154 8.39 0.67 -24.71
CA SER A 154 9.56 0.94 -23.85
C SER A 154 10.87 0.33 -24.35
N GLY A 155 10.85 -0.37 -25.49
CA GLY A 155 12.01 -1.10 -26.03
C GLY A 155 12.11 -2.55 -25.55
N THR A 156 11.16 -3.00 -24.72
CA THR A 156 10.93 -4.40 -24.38
C THR A 156 9.44 -4.73 -24.52
N GLU A 157 9.13 -5.94 -25.00
CA GLU A 157 7.76 -6.44 -25.15
C GLU A 157 7.06 -6.65 -23.79
N ASP A 158 7.85 -6.83 -22.73
CA ASP A 158 7.34 -7.36 -21.47
C ASP A 158 6.80 -6.30 -20.50
N LEU A 159 7.21 -5.04 -20.61
CA LEU A 159 6.87 -4.03 -19.60
C LEU A 159 5.35 -3.76 -19.54
N GLY A 160 4.72 -3.60 -20.71
CA GLY A 160 3.28 -3.44 -20.81
C GLY A 160 2.51 -4.68 -20.33
N LEU A 161 3.01 -5.88 -20.64
CA LEU A 161 2.44 -7.15 -20.20
C LEU A 161 2.51 -7.30 -18.68
N LEU A 162 3.66 -6.98 -18.08
CA LEU A 162 3.85 -7.00 -16.63
C LEU A 162 2.88 -6.05 -15.92
N ALA A 163 2.69 -4.84 -16.46
CA ALA A 163 1.72 -3.89 -15.92
C ALA A 163 0.29 -4.46 -15.97
N ARG A 164 -0.10 -5.13 -17.06
CA ARG A 164 -1.43 -5.78 -17.18
C ARG A 164 -1.60 -6.94 -16.20
N LEU A 165 -0.56 -7.75 -15.99
CA LEU A 165 -0.57 -8.84 -15.01
C LEU A 165 -0.76 -8.31 -13.58
N MET A 166 0.01 -7.30 -13.19
CA MET A 166 -0.11 -6.67 -11.87
C MET A 166 -1.48 -6.02 -11.67
N ASN A 167 -2.00 -5.31 -12.68
CA ASN A 167 -3.33 -4.72 -12.59
C ASN A 167 -4.43 -5.78 -12.53
N GLY A 168 -4.35 -6.82 -13.35
CA GLY A 168 -5.33 -7.91 -13.38
C GLY A 168 -5.38 -8.70 -12.08
N TYR A 169 -4.27 -9.31 -11.67
CA TYR A 169 -4.25 -10.29 -10.58
C TYR A 169 -4.03 -9.68 -9.19
N VAL A 170 -3.48 -8.47 -9.10
CA VAL A 170 -3.08 -7.88 -7.81
C VAL A 170 -3.92 -6.64 -7.47
N LEU A 171 -3.90 -5.62 -8.34
CA LEU A 171 -4.43 -4.30 -7.98
C LEU A 171 -5.94 -4.18 -8.16
N SER A 172 -6.52 -4.76 -9.22
CA SER A 172 -7.95 -4.57 -9.55
C SER A 172 -8.93 -5.34 -8.67
N ASN A 173 -8.46 -6.26 -7.83
CA ASN A 173 -9.32 -6.94 -6.88
C ASN A 173 -9.69 -5.99 -5.73
N THR A 174 -10.92 -5.51 -5.69
CA THR A 174 -11.38 -4.53 -4.69
C THR A 174 -12.30 -5.13 -3.63
N SER A 175 -12.25 -6.45 -3.41
CA SER A 175 -13.12 -7.14 -2.45
C SER A 175 -12.81 -6.82 -0.98
N VAL A 176 -11.59 -6.35 -0.69
CA VAL A 176 -11.14 -5.99 0.67
C VAL A 176 -10.75 -4.52 0.79
N LEU A 177 -10.06 -3.98 -0.22
CA LEU A 177 -9.69 -2.57 -0.30
C LEU A 177 -10.39 -1.91 -1.49
N SER A 178 -10.93 -0.71 -1.29
CA SER A 178 -11.57 0.07 -2.35
C SER A 178 -10.57 0.53 -3.42
N PRO A 179 -11.03 1.08 -4.55
CA PRO A 179 -10.16 1.72 -5.54
C PRO A 179 -9.31 2.87 -4.96
N ALA A 180 -9.91 3.72 -4.11
CA ALA A 180 -9.20 4.78 -3.41
C ALA A 180 -8.15 4.22 -2.44
N GLU A 181 -8.51 3.22 -1.62
CA GLU A 181 -7.58 2.59 -0.68
C GLU A 181 -6.42 1.88 -1.39
N THR A 182 -6.68 1.24 -2.54
CA THR A 182 -5.64 0.67 -3.40
C THR A 182 -4.68 1.75 -3.89
N SER A 183 -5.18 2.94 -4.25
CA SER A 183 -4.33 4.07 -4.63
C SER A 183 -3.55 4.62 -3.43
N PHE A 184 -4.11 4.64 -2.22
CA PHE A 184 -3.38 5.01 -1.00
C PHE A 184 -2.22 4.06 -0.71
N VAL A 185 -2.39 2.75 -0.93
CA VAL A 185 -1.31 1.76 -0.84
C VAL A 185 -0.19 2.09 -1.84
N MET A 186 -0.54 2.46 -3.07
CA MET A 186 0.46 2.87 -4.07
C MET A 186 1.17 4.15 -3.67
N ILE A 187 0.47 5.17 -3.19
CA ILE A 187 1.08 6.41 -2.66
C ILE A 187 2.06 6.08 -1.53
N ALA A 188 1.65 5.23 -0.58
CA ALA A 188 2.46 4.81 0.56
C ALA A 188 3.78 4.12 0.17
N GLY A 189 3.76 3.32 -0.89
CA GLY A 189 4.96 2.63 -1.35
C GLY A 189 5.76 3.33 -2.47
N LEU A 190 5.33 4.49 -2.98
CA LEU A 190 6.03 5.18 -4.07
C LEU A 190 6.81 6.41 -3.59
N ILE A 191 6.36 7.10 -2.53
CA ILE A 191 6.98 8.35 -2.06
C ILE A 191 8.45 8.16 -1.67
N HIS A 192 8.78 7.12 -0.90
CA HIS A 192 10.16 6.88 -0.44
C HIS A 192 11.09 6.36 -1.56
N GLN A 193 10.55 5.96 -2.72
CA GLN A 193 11.36 5.52 -3.87
C GLN A 193 11.73 6.68 -4.80
N ASP A 194 11.21 7.89 -4.55
CA ASP A 194 11.44 9.08 -5.38
C ASP A 194 10.99 8.90 -6.86
N VAL A 195 9.92 8.14 -7.06
CA VAL A 195 9.35 7.80 -8.38
C VAL A 195 8.12 8.65 -8.72
N ASN A 196 8.33 9.97 -8.76
CA ASN A 196 7.28 10.95 -9.00
C ASN A 196 6.38 10.71 -10.23
N PRO A 197 6.88 10.21 -11.39
CA PRO A 197 6.01 9.90 -12.53
C PRO A 197 4.90 8.89 -12.22
N GLN A 198 5.22 7.84 -11.46
CA GLN A 198 4.28 6.82 -11.01
C GLN A 198 3.37 7.38 -9.90
N LEU A 199 3.96 8.10 -8.93
CA LEU A 199 3.21 8.72 -7.83
C LEU A 199 2.08 9.62 -8.32
N LYS A 200 2.34 10.49 -9.31
CA LYS A 200 1.32 11.41 -9.88
C LYS A 200 0.08 10.67 -10.42
N GLY A 201 0.29 9.51 -11.04
CA GLY A 201 -0.80 8.65 -11.52
C GLY A 201 -1.71 8.21 -10.38
N HIS A 202 -1.14 7.78 -9.26
CA HIS A 202 -1.90 7.29 -8.11
C HIS A 202 -2.47 8.40 -7.22
N LEU A 203 -1.85 9.58 -7.16
CA LEU A 203 -2.45 10.77 -6.52
C LEU A 203 -3.78 11.14 -7.19
N ARG A 204 -3.77 11.26 -8.54
CA ARG A 204 -5.01 11.50 -9.30
C ARG A 204 -5.94 10.28 -9.27
N GLY A 205 -5.37 9.08 -9.31
CA GLY A 205 -6.09 7.82 -9.24
C GLY A 205 -6.90 7.63 -7.97
N ALA A 206 -6.40 8.10 -6.83
CA ALA A 206 -7.14 8.08 -5.59
C ALA A 206 -8.44 8.91 -5.69
N LEU A 207 -8.38 10.09 -6.33
CA LEU A 207 -9.57 10.91 -6.57
C LEU A 207 -10.56 10.21 -7.50
N ASN A 208 -10.06 9.63 -8.60
CA ASN A 208 -10.90 8.87 -9.52
C ASN A 208 -11.51 7.63 -8.85
N GLY A 209 -10.84 7.10 -7.82
CA GLY A 209 -11.32 6.02 -6.97
C GLY A 209 -12.28 6.45 -5.86
N GLY A 210 -12.62 7.74 -5.76
CA GLY A 210 -13.62 8.27 -4.83
C GLY A 210 -13.07 9.05 -3.63
N ALA A 211 -11.75 9.25 -3.52
CA ALA A 211 -11.17 10.06 -2.45
C ALA A 211 -11.35 11.57 -2.68
N THR A 212 -11.33 12.35 -1.60
CA THR A 212 -11.24 13.82 -1.68
C THR A 212 -9.78 14.29 -1.82
N VAL A 213 -9.61 15.55 -2.19
CA VAL A 213 -8.27 16.18 -2.27
C VAL A 213 -7.61 16.20 -0.89
N GLU A 214 -8.39 16.51 0.14
CA GLU A 214 -7.96 16.60 1.53
C GLU A 214 -7.50 15.24 2.05
N GLU A 215 -8.21 14.17 1.71
CA GLU A 215 -7.83 12.80 2.04
C GLU A 215 -6.51 12.40 1.39
N VAL A 216 -6.34 12.67 0.08
CA VAL A 216 -5.08 12.35 -0.63
C VAL A 216 -3.90 13.11 -0.03
N ARG A 217 -4.09 14.39 0.32
CA ARG A 217 -3.07 15.20 1.01
C ARG A 217 -2.74 14.65 2.40
N ALA A 218 -3.74 14.23 3.17
CA ALA A 218 -3.54 13.63 4.49
C ALA A 218 -2.74 12.33 4.39
N VAL A 219 -3.07 11.46 3.42
CA VAL A 219 -2.31 10.23 3.14
C VAL A 219 -0.86 10.54 2.80
N ARG A 220 -0.61 11.43 1.84
CA ARG A 220 0.75 11.87 1.47
C ARG A 220 1.52 12.38 2.69
N HIS A 221 0.88 13.20 3.53
CA HIS A 221 1.51 13.76 4.72
C HIS A 221 1.92 12.68 5.74
N VAL A 222 1.09 11.66 5.98
CA VAL A 222 1.45 10.51 6.84
C VAL A 222 2.68 9.78 6.31
N VAL A 223 2.75 9.55 4.99
CA VAL A 223 3.88 8.83 4.39
C VAL A 223 5.17 9.63 4.54
N VAL A 224 5.14 10.93 4.26
CA VAL A 224 6.30 11.83 4.42
C VAL A 224 6.76 11.89 5.87
N GLU A 225 5.83 11.99 6.82
CA GLU A 225 6.13 11.97 8.26
C GLU A 225 6.82 10.67 8.68
N LEU A 226 6.31 9.51 8.27
CA LEU A 226 6.94 8.22 8.56
C LEU A 226 8.35 8.10 7.95
N CYS A 227 8.55 8.64 6.75
CA CYS A 227 9.86 8.68 6.13
C CYS A 227 10.83 9.56 6.94
N HIS A 228 10.38 10.74 7.42
CA HIS A 228 11.19 11.59 8.30
C HIS A 228 11.52 10.91 9.63
N LEU A 229 10.55 10.23 10.25
CA LEU A 229 10.78 9.45 11.47
C LEU A 229 11.81 8.33 11.25
N ALA A 230 11.86 7.76 10.03
CA ALA A 230 12.86 6.77 9.63
C ALA A 230 14.24 7.38 9.31
N GLY A 231 14.37 8.72 9.37
CA GLY A 231 15.60 9.44 9.08
C GLY A 231 15.81 9.79 7.60
N MET A 232 14.79 9.59 6.75
CA MET A 232 14.85 10.11 5.38
C MET A 232 14.82 11.64 5.37
N LYS A 233 15.48 12.23 4.39
CA LYS A 233 15.52 13.67 4.16
C LYS A 233 15.59 13.97 2.67
N MET A 234 15.43 15.23 2.26
CA MET A 234 15.81 15.62 0.90
C MET A 234 17.34 15.66 0.80
N LEU A 235 17.88 15.10 -0.28
CA LEU A 235 19.30 15.20 -0.62
C LEU A 235 19.62 16.60 -1.13
N ASP A 236 20.80 17.09 -0.76
CA ASP A 236 21.39 18.20 -1.48
C ASP A 236 21.76 17.75 -2.91
N ALA A 237 21.87 18.71 -3.83
CA ALA A 237 22.17 18.42 -5.23
C ALA A 237 23.56 17.75 -5.44
N SER A 238 24.45 17.85 -4.45
CA SER A 238 25.79 17.26 -4.49
C SER A 238 25.87 15.85 -3.90
N ALA A 239 24.82 15.36 -3.25
CA ALA A 239 24.83 14.06 -2.60
C ALA A 239 24.69 12.92 -3.64
N PRO A 240 25.68 12.02 -3.72
CA PRO A 240 25.73 11.02 -4.78
C PRO A 240 24.64 9.95 -4.62
N ALA A 241 24.24 9.61 -3.39
CA ALA A 241 23.15 8.67 -3.07
C ALA A 241 22.77 8.79 -1.58
N GLY A 242 21.67 8.13 -1.17
CA GLY A 242 21.30 8.03 0.24
C GLY A 242 19.87 7.53 0.45
N PHE A 243 19.51 7.32 1.70
CA PHE A 243 18.15 7.01 2.15
C PHE A 243 17.33 8.30 2.22
N ALA A 244 16.89 8.81 1.07
CA ALA A 244 16.45 10.19 0.91
C ALA A 244 15.74 10.44 -0.44
N TRP A 245 15.10 11.60 -0.59
CA TRP A 245 14.50 12.07 -1.85
C TRP A 245 15.44 12.98 -2.63
N ARG A 246 15.42 12.99 -3.97
CA ARG A 246 16.16 13.96 -4.79
C ARG A 246 15.30 15.11 -5.28
N CYS A 247 14.00 14.91 -5.40
CA CYS A 247 13.08 15.95 -5.82
C CYS A 247 11.96 16.14 -4.79
N GLU A 248 11.30 17.30 -4.85
CA GLU A 248 10.11 17.52 -4.04
C GLU A 248 9.09 16.43 -4.35
N VAL A 249 8.56 15.82 -3.29
CA VAL A 249 7.52 14.80 -3.41
C VAL A 249 6.33 15.41 -4.14
N ALA A 250 5.91 14.81 -5.25
CA ALA A 250 4.82 15.36 -6.06
C ALA A 250 3.55 15.64 -5.22
N ASP A 251 2.87 16.72 -5.55
CA ASP A 251 1.55 17.06 -5.03
C ASP A 251 0.48 16.88 -6.14
N LEU A 252 -0.79 16.93 -5.73
CA LEU A 252 -1.98 16.67 -6.56
C LEU A 252 -2.20 17.72 -7.69
#